data_AF-A0A2M8P9C8-F1
#
_entry.id   AF-A0A2M8P9C8-F1
#
_cell.length_a   1.000
_cell.length_b   1.000
_cell.length_c   1.000
_cell.angle_alpha   90.00
_cell.angle_beta   90.00
_cell.angle_gamma   90.00
#
_symmetry.space_group_name_H-M   'P 1'
#
loop_
_entity.id
_entity.type
_entity.pdbx_description
1 polymer ?
#
loop_
_entity_poly.entity_id
_entity_poly.type
_entity_poly.pdbx_seq_one_letter_code
_entity_poly.pdbx_strand_id
1 'polypeptide(L)'
;SILLHRDETTSTDYSIIFNTLQKDTANSEKEAVEFIYRQLRNAEPPDEETARGIIDKLFFSDKRYDLGDVGRYRINKKLGLNVDPDIKVLTKEDIIDIIKYLIKLVNSKTDVDDIDHLSNRRVRTVGEQLYAQFGVGLARMARTIRERMNVRDNEVFTPTDLINAKTLSSVINSFFGTNQLSQFMDQTNPLSEVTHKRRISALGPGGLSRERAGFEVRDVHYTHYGRLCTIETPEGPNIGLISSLCVYAKINKLGFIETPYKVVRNGQVALDEPPVYLSAEEEEDKIIAQANTP
;
A
#
# COMPACT_ATOMS: atom_id res chain seq x y z
N SER A 1 39.10 16.77 -15.52
CA SER A 1 38.21 17.94 -15.49
C SER A 1 36.96 17.54 -14.73
N ILE A 2 36.74 18.14 -13.55
CA ILE A 2 35.55 17.89 -12.74
C ILE A 2 34.42 18.63 -13.45
N LEU A 3 33.53 17.90 -14.11
CA LEU A 3 32.29 18.45 -14.65
C LEU A 3 31.38 18.75 -13.46
N LEU A 4 31.39 20.01 -13.00
CA LEU A 4 30.34 20.55 -12.17
C LEU A 4 29.05 20.55 -13.00
N HIS A 5 28.18 19.59 -12.75
CA HIS A 5 26.80 19.65 -13.22
C HIS A 5 26.12 20.75 -12.41
N ARG A 6 26.18 21.97 -12.94
CA ARG A 6 25.41 23.09 -12.42
C ARG A 6 23.96 22.76 -12.76
N ASP A 7 23.12 22.57 -11.74
CA ASP A 7 21.67 22.42 -11.90
C ASP A 7 21.10 23.70 -12.54
N GLU A 8 21.24 23.83 -13.85
CA GLU A 8 20.54 24.86 -14.61
C GLU A 8 19.09 24.40 -14.71
N THR A 9 18.21 25.02 -13.93
CA THR A 9 16.75 24.94 -14.12
C THR A 9 16.43 25.47 -15.49
N THR A 10 16.36 24.57 -16.47
CA THR A 10 16.09 24.89 -17.86
C THR A 10 14.64 25.37 -17.98
N SER A 11 14.39 26.45 -18.74
CA SER A 11 13.03 26.98 -18.97
C SER A 11 12.03 25.93 -19.52
N THR A 12 12.53 24.83 -20.08
CA THR A 12 11.76 23.66 -20.51
C THR A 12 11.07 22.92 -19.35
N ASP A 13 11.62 22.98 -18.13
CA ASP A 13 11.05 22.28 -16.96
C ASP A 13 9.64 22.77 -16.63
N TYR A 14 9.36 24.06 -16.85
CA TYR A 14 8.06 24.67 -16.56
C TYR A 14 7.10 24.70 -17.75
N SER A 15 7.55 24.30 -18.94
CA SER A 15 6.73 24.35 -20.17
C SER A 15 5.44 23.56 -20.05
N ILE A 16 5.46 22.41 -19.35
CA ILE A 16 4.28 21.57 -19.10
C ILE A 16 3.24 22.34 -18.29
N ILE A 17 3.67 23.03 -17.23
CA ILE A 17 2.75 23.81 -16.39
C ILE A 17 2.15 24.95 -17.20
N PHE A 18 2.96 25.70 -17.95
CA PHE A 18 2.46 26.80 -18.79
C PHE A 18 1.45 26.32 -19.84
N ASN A 19 1.74 25.19 -20.51
CA ASN A 19 0.83 24.60 -21.49
C ASN A 19 -0.48 24.10 -20.86
N THR A 20 -0.42 23.57 -19.64
CA THR A 20 -1.61 23.15 -18.88
C THR A 20 -2.44 24.36 -18.47
N LEU A 21 -1.81 25.42 -17.95
CA LEU A 21 -2.49 26.67 -17.58
C LEU A 21 -3.15 27.36 -18.77
N GLN A 22 -2.56 27.30 -19.96
CA GLN A 22 -3.19 27.83 -21.18
C GLN A 22 -4.45 27.07 -21.60
N LYS A 23 -4.55 25.78 -21.24
CA LYS A 23 -5.72 24.94 -21.53
C LYS A 23 -6.74 24.94 -20.39
N ASP A 24 -6.35 25.43 -19.21
CA ASP A 24 -7.23 25.49 -18.05
C ASP A 24 -8.35 26.49 -18.32
N THR A 25 -9.59 26.05 -18.09
CA THR A 25 -10.78 26.86 -18.31
C THR A 25 -11.21 27.59 -17.05
N ALA A 26 -10.71 27.18 -15.88
CA ALA A 26 -11.03 27.80 -14.61
C ALA A 26 -10.07 28.96 -14.29
N ASN A 27 -10.62 30.12 -13.94
CA ASN A 27 -9.85 31.32 -13.56
C ASN A 27 -9.97 31.66 -12.07
N SER A 28 -10.79 30.90 -11.33
CA SER A 28 -10.99 31.07 -9.89
C SER A 28 -11.09 29.73 -9.17
N GLU A 29 -10.82 29.73 -7.86
CA GLU A 29 -10.98 28.53 -7.02
C GLU A 29 -12.41 27.98 -7.11
N LYS A 30 -13.41 28.86 -7.12
CA LYS A 30 -14.83 28.49 -7.23
C LYS A 30 -15.10 27.73 -8.54
N GLU A 31 -14.68 28.29 -9.67
CA GLU A 31 -14.84 27.64 -10.98
C GLU A 31 -14.13 26.28 -11.04
N ALA A 32 -12.93 26.19 -10.46
CA ALA A 32 -12.18 24.93 -10.41
C ALA A 32 -12.90 23.86 -9.58
N VAL A 33 -13.43 24.23 -8.41
CA VAL A 33 -14.20 23.33 -7.54
C VAL A 33 -15.48 22.85 -8.24
N GLU A 34 -16.20 23.74 -8.93
CA GLU A 34 -17.39 23.39 -9.70
C GLU A 34 -17.07 22.49 -10.90
N PHE A 35 -15.94 22.73 -11.56
CA PHE A 35 -15.46 21.90 -12.67
C PHE A 35 -15.13 20.48 -12.20
N ILE A 36 -14.39 20.35 -11.09
CA ILE A 36 -14.07 19.05 -10.48
C ILE A 36 -15.34 18.32 -10.06
N TYR A 37 -16.30 19.01 -9.43
CA TYR A 37 -17.58 18.41 -9.04
C TYR A 37 -18.33 17.88 -10.26
N ARG A 38 -18.43 18.67 -11.34
CA ARG A 38 -19.07 18.27 -12.59
C ARG A 38 -18.42 17.03 -13.19
N GLN A 39 -17.09 16.96 -13.19
CA GLN A 39 -16.35 15.81 -13.70
C GLN A 39 -16.57 14.54 -12.87
N LEU A 40 -16.72 14.68 -11.54
CA LEU A 40 -16.90 13.54 -10.64
C LEU A 40 -18.35 13.02 -10.62
N ARG A 41 -19.35 13.90 -10.73
CA ARG A 41 -20.77 13.55 -10.55
C ARG A 41 -21.61 13.68 -11.80
N ASN A 42 -21.06 14.16 -12.91
CA ASN A 42 -21.80 14.48 -14.14
C ASN A 42 -23.03 15.35 -13.89
N ALA A 43 -22.97 16.25 -12.90
CA ALA A 43 -24.06 17.11 -12.49
C ALA A 43 -23.51 18.44 -11.98
N GLU A 44 -24.33 19.50 -12.03
CA GLU A 44 -23.97 20.78 -11.43
C GLU A 44 -24.06 20.71 -9.90
N PRO A 45 -23.13 21.38 -9.19
CA PRO A 45 -23.21 21.47 -7.74
C PRO A 45 -24.39 22.36 -7.34
N PRO A 46 -25.12 22.01 -6.27
CA PRO A 46 -26.20 22.85 -5.75
C PRO A 46 -25.69 24.17 -5.17
N ASP A 47 -24.50 24.16 -4.58
CA ASP A 47 -23.83 25.30 -3.96
C ASP A 47 -22.31 25.03 -3.84
N GLU A 48 -21.51 26.09 -3.65
CA GLU A 48 -20.05 26.00 -3.57
C GLU A 48 -19.59 25.19 -2.35
N GLU A 49 -20.29 25.29 -1.22
CA GLU A 49 -19.93 24.62 0.03
C GLU A 49 -20.07 23.10 -0.12
N THR A 50 -21.15 22.64 -0.74
CA THR A 50 -21.38 21.23 -1.07
C THR A 50 -20.29 20.71 -2.02
N ALA A 51 -19.89 21.50 -3.01
CA ALA A 51 -18.85 21.11 -3.95
C ALA A 51 -17.48 20.98 -3.26
N ARG A 52 -17.10 21.98 -2.47
CA ARG A 52 -15.86 21.99 -1.68
C ARG A 52 -15.86 20.85 -0.66
N GLY A 53 -16.98 20.62 0.01
CA GLY A 53 -17.16 19.56 1.00
C GLY A 53 -17.02 18.14 0.43
N ILE A 54 -17.21 17.93 -0.88
CA ILE A 54 -16.93 16.63 -1.51
C ILE A 54 -15.44 16.43 -1.72
N ILE A 55 -14.74 17.45 -2.22
CA ILE A 55 -13.29 17.38 -2.41
C ILE A 55 -12.59 17.15 -1.06
N ASP A 56 -13.02 17.87 -0.02
CA ASP A 56 -12.55 17.68 1.35
C ASP A 56 -12.73 16.23 1.82
N LYS A 57 -13.94 15.68 1.63
CA LYS A 57 -14.24 14.29 1.99
C LYS A 57 -13.51 13.24 1.17
N LEU A 58 -13.01 13.56 -0.02
CA LEU A 58 -12.32 12.61 -0.89
C LEU A 58 -10.88 12.36 -0.46
N PHE A 59 -10.16 13.40 -0.05
CA PHE A 59 -8.71 13.31 0.17
C PHE A 59 -8.26 13.75 1.58
N PHE A 60 -9.03 14.64 2.22
CA PHE A 60 -8.63 15.34 3.44
C PHE A 60 -9.40 14.87 4.69
N SER A 61 -10.47 14.09 4.51
CA SER A 61 -11.25 13.54 5.62
C SER A 61 -10.77 12.16 6.07
N ASP A 62 -10.32 12.10 7.33
CA ASP A 62 -9.93 10.90 8.08
C ASP A 62 -11.02 9.80 8.14
N LYS A 63 -12.29 10.16 7.96
CA LYS A 63 -13.44 9.23 7.96
C LYS A 63 -13.65 8.50 6.63
N ARG A 64 -13.04 8.98 5.54
CA ARG A 64 -13.30 8.50 4.18
C ARG A 64 -12.02 8.11 3.45
N TYR A 65 -10.90 8.71 3.82
CA TYR A 65 -9.62 8.48 3.20
C TYR A 65 -8.57 8.17 4.28
N ASP A 66 -7.81 7.11 4.06
CA ASP A 66 -6.76 6.65 4.95
C ASP A 66 -5.66 6.00 4.10
N LEU A 67 -4.48 6.62 4.07
CA LEU A 67 -3.27 6.05 3.45
C LEU A 67 -2.77 4.81 4.20
N GLY A 68 -3.16 4.66 5.46
CA GLY A 68 -2.55 3.76 6.42
C GLY A 68 -1.11 4.16 6.75
N ASP A 69 -0.54 3.48 7.74
CA ASP A 69 0.85 3.74 8.18
C ASP A 69 1.85 3.52 7.03
N VAL A 70 1.60 2.50 6.20
CA VAL A 70 2.45 2.15 5.05
C VAL A 70 2.36 3.20 3.95
N GLY A 71 1.17 3.71 3.64
CA GLY A 71 1.01 4.71 2.57
C GLY A 71 1.70 6.02 2.91
N ARG A 72 1.51 6.51 4.14
CA ARG A 72 2.21 7.71 4.64
C ARG A 72 3.73 7.51 4.65
N TYR A 73 4.22 6.38 5.15
CA TYR A 73 5.65 6.03 5.10
C TYR A 73 6.21 6.06 3.67
N ARG A 74 5.51 5.46 2.69
CA ARG A 74 5.96 5.41 1.29
C ARG A 74 5.97 6.79 0.64
N ILE A 75 4.92 7.60 0.82
CA ILE A 75 4.86 8.97 0.28
C ILE A 75 6.01 9.81 0.84
N ASN A 76 6.21 9.77 2.16
CA ASN A 76 7.27 10.52 2.81
C ASN A 76 8.65 10.10 2.29
N LYS A 77 8.92 8.80 2.21
CA LYS A 77 10.20 8.27 1.73
C LYS A 77 10.44 8.61 0.26
N LYS A 78 9.42 8.45 -0.59
CA LYS A 78 9.52 8.67 -2.05
C LYS A 78 9.71 10.14 -2.42
N LEU A 79 8.99 11.03 -1.74
CA LEU A 79 9.01 12.47 -2.01
C LEU A 79 10.02 13.24 -1.14
N GLY A 80 10.65 12.57 -0.17
CA GLY A 80 11.56 13.20 0.79
C GLY A 80 10.84 14.13 1.77
N LEU A 81 9.59 13.85 2.09
CA LEU A 81 8.77 14.65 3.00
C LEU A 81 8.94 14.18 4.45
N ASN A 82 8.84 15.11 5.39
CA ASN A 82 8.89 14.84 6.83
C ASN A 82 7.53 15.15 7.50
N VAL A 83 6.45 14.67 6.90
CA VAL A 83 5.09 14.77 7.47
C VAL A 83 4.95 13.74 8.58
N ASP A 84 4.26 14.10 9.67
CA ASP A 84 4.02 13.20 10.79
C ASP A 84 3.36 11.88 10.35
N PRO A 85 3.90 10.70 10.76
CA PRO A 85 3.30 9.39 10.48
C PRO A 85 1.83 9.25 10.90
N ASP A 86 1.37 9.99 11.90
CA ASP A 86 -0.01 9.95 12.38
C ASP A 86 -0.99 10.65 11.42
N ILE A 87 -0.49 11.50 10.50
CA ILE A 87 -1.31 12.17 9.48
C ILE A 87 -1.51 11.21 8.30
N LYS A 88 -2.64 10.49 8.30
CA LYS A 88 -2.94 9.47 7.29
C LYS A 88 -3.79 9.95 6.12
N VAL A 89 -4.22 11.20 6.13
CA VAL A 89 -4.90 11.85 4.99
C VAL A 89 -3.87 12.50 4.07
N LEU A 90 -4.23 12.77 2.82
CA LEU A 90 -3.35 13.55 1.93
C LEU A 90 -3.30 15.01 2.39
N THR A 91 -2.14 15.62 2.26
CA THR A 91 -1.93 17.05 2.48
C THR A 91 -1.78 17.78 1.16
N LYS A 92 -1.94 19.11 1.18
CA LYS A 92 -1.71 19.93 -0.02
C LYS A 92 -0.25 19.86 -0.47
N GLU A 93 0.68 19.76 0.48
CA GLU A 93 2.11 19.59 0.20
C GLU A 93 2.38 18.28 -0.55
N ASP A 94 1.77 17.17 -0.10
CA ASP A 94 1.88 15.87 -0.80
C ASP A 94 1.49 16.01 -2.28
N ILE A 95 0.36 16.65 -2.58
CA ILE A 95 -0.14 16.82 -3.95
C ILE A 95 0.83 17.66 -4.78
N ILE A 96 1.35 18.74 -4.22
CA ILE A 96 2.30 19.62 -4.92
C ILE A 96 3.59 18.87 -5.24
N ASP A 97 4.14 18.13 -4.29
CA ASP A 97 5.38 17.40 -4.49
C ASP A 97 5.22 16.16 -5.39
N ILE A 98 4.03 15.53 -5.41
CA ILE A 98 3.68 14.53 -6.43
C ILE A 98 3.75 15.15 -7.83
N ILE A 99 3.14 16.32 -8.04
CA ILE A 99 3.17 17.00 -9.35
C ILE A 99 4.61 17.36 -9.74
N LYS A 100 5.41 17.90 -8.81
CA LYS A 100 6.84 18.17 -9.07
C LYS A 100 7.60 16.91 -9.44
N TYR A 101 7.36 15.79 -8.74
CA TYR A 101 8.00 14.51 -9.02
C TYR A 101 7.62 14.00 -10.42
N LEU A 102 6.36 14.11 -10.82
CA LEU A 102 5.91 13.75 -12.17
C LEU A 102 6.59 14.59 -13.25
N ILE A 103 6.76 15.90 -13.04
CA ILE A 103 7.49 16.77 -13.98
C ILE A 103 8.96 16.34 -14.11
N LYS A 104 9.62 16.00 -13.00
CA LYS A 104 11.00 15.46 -13.03
C LYS A 104 11.08 14.16 -13.84
N LEU A 105 10.09 13.28 -13.70
CA LEU A 105 10.03 12.02 -14.44
C LEU A 105 9.83 12.23 -15.94
N VAL A 106 8.94 13.16 -16.34
CA VAL A 106 8.76 13.52 -17.76
C VAL A 106 10.04 14.12 -18.36
N ASN A 107 10.80 14.87 -17.57
CA ASN A 107 12.08 15.44 -17.99
C ASN A 107 13.26 14.45 -17.85
N SER A 108 12.98 13.16 -17.56
CA SER A 108 13.97 12.09 -17.38
C SER A 108 15.05 12.40 -16.33
N LYS A 109 14.71 13.22 -15.33
CA LYS A 109 15.58 13.53 -14.18
C LYS A 109 15.45 12.49 -13.06
N THR A 110 14.57 11.49 -13.22
CA THR A 110 14.32 10.44 -12.24
C THR A 110 13.82 9.19 -12.96
N ASP A 111 14.15 8.02 -12.41
CA ASP A 111 13.76 6.72 -12.95
C ASP A 111 12.30 6.37 -12.67
N VAL A 112 11.75 5.52 -13.53
CA VAL A 112 10.40 4.98 -13.39
C VAL A 112 10.42 3.85 -12.36
N ASP A 113 9.40 3.79 -11.51
CA ASP A 113 9.28 2.75 -10.50
C ASP A 113 9.00 1.39 -11.12
N ASP A 114 9.74 0.38 -10.67
CA ASP A 114 9.48 -1.02 -10.99
C ASP A 114 8.36 -1.57 -10.08
N ILE A 115 7.22 -1.92 -10.68
CA ILE A 115 6.05 -2.45 -9.98
C ILE A 115 6.29 -3.85 -9.37
N ASP A 116 7.26 -4.61 -9.89
CA ASP A 116 7.56 -5.97 -9.48
C ASP A 116 8.60 -6.03 -8.35
N HIS A 117 9.30 -4.92 -8.13
CA HIS A 117 10.21 -4.76 -7.00
C HIS A 117 9.52 -5.00 -5.65
N LEU A 118 10.11 -5.82 -4.78
CA LEU A 118 9.49 -6.18 -3.49
C LEU A 118 9.35 -5.00 -2.49
N SER A 119 9.99 -3.85 -2.74
CA SER A 119 9.72 -2.62 -1.98
C SER A 119 8.37 -1.99 -2.32
N ASN A 120 7.80 -2.32 -3.49
CA ASN A 120 6.49 -1.87 -3.95
C ASN A 120 5.37 -2.89 -3.69
N ARG A 121 5.74 -4.09 -3.22
CA ARG A 121 4.81 -5.17 -2.89
C ARG A 121 4.87 -5.48 -1.40
N ARG A 122 3.72 -5.43 -0.71
CA ARG A 122 3.64 -5.80 0.73
C ARG A 122 2.81 -7.06 0.93
N VAL A 123 3.19 -7.84 1.94
CA VAL A 123 2.42 -8.98 2.41
C VAL A 123 1.38 -8.50 3.42
N ARG A 124 0.11 -8.83 3.17
CA ARG A 124 -0.99 -8.58 4.12
C ARG A 124 -1.21 -9.81 4.99
N THR A 125 -1.05 -9.65 6.30
CA THR A 125 -1.28 -10.74 7.25
C THR A 125 -2.77 -11.00 7.46
N VAL A 126 -3.10 -12.17 8.01
CA VAL A 126 -4.50 -12.51 8.37
C VAL A 126 -5.08 -11.48 9.34
N GLY A 127 -4.27 -11.01 10.29
CA GLY A 127 -4.68 -9.99 11.27
C GLY A 127 -5.08 -8.67 10.62
N GLU A 128 -4.28 -8.16 9.67
CA GLU A 128 -4.57 -6.93 8.94
C GLU A 128 -5.85 -7.05 8.09
N GLN A 129 -6.01 -8.18 7.38
CA GLN A 129 -7.20 -8.42 6.56
C GLN A 129 -8.47 -8.53 7.41
N LEU A 130 -8.38 -9.23 8.54
CA LEU A 130 -9.49 -9.35 9.49
C LEU A 130 -9.82 -7.99 10.12
N TYR A 131 -8.81 -7.20 10.50
CA TYR A 131 -8.99 -5.85 11.04
C TYR A 131 -9.77 -4.95 10.09
N ALA A 132 -9.43 -4.96 8.80
CA ALA A 132 -10.15 -4.18 7.79
C ALA A 132 -11.63 -4.58 7.68
N GLN A 133 -11.93 -5.88 7.64
CA GLN A 133 -13.32 -6.37 7.61
C GLN A 133 -14.07 -6.05 8.90
N PHE A 134 -13.40 -6.19 10.05
CA PHE A 134 -13.97 -5.87 11.35
C PHE A 134 -14.31 -4.37 11.46
N GLY A 135 -13.46 -3.49 10.91
CA GLY A 135 -13.72 -2.06 10.81
C GLY A 135 -15.00 -1.73 10.03
N VAL A 136 -15.25 -2.42 8.91
CA VAL A 136 -16.51 -2.30 8.15
C VAL A 136 -17.70 -2.76 9.00
N GLY A 137 -17.55 -3.87 9.72
CA GLY A 137 -18.56 -4.39 10.65
C GLY A 137 -18.93 -3.39 11.76
N LEU A 138 -17.92 -2.80 12.40
CA LEU A 138 -18.10 -1.78 13.44
C LEU A 138 -18.73 -0.50 12.88
N ALA A 139 -18.31 -0.04 11.70
CA ALA A 139 -18.90 1.13 11.05
C ALA A 139 -20.40 0.93 10.76
N ARG A 140 -20.80 -0.29 10.34
CA ARG A 140 -22.20 -0.66 10.15
C ARG A 140 -22.96 -0.68 11.49
N MET A 141 -22.39 -1.28 12.52
CA MET A 141 -23.00 -1.31 13.86
C MET A 141 -23.19 0.12 14.41
N ALA A 142 -22.17 0.97 14.32
CA ALA A 142 -22.23 2.36 14.76
C ALA A 142 -23.35 3.14 14.04
N ARG A 143 -23.57 2.88 12.76
CA ARG A 143 -24.69 3.48 12.01
C ARG A 143 -26.05 3.05 12.57
N THR A 144 -26.26 1.74 12.74
CA THR A 144 -27.51 1.21 13.29
C THR A 144 -27.78 1.70 14.72
N ILE A 145 -26.73 1.85 15.54
CA ILE A 145 -26.85 2.41 16.88
C ILE A 145 -27.31 3.88 16.81
N ARG A 146 -26.68 4.71 15.98
CA ARG A 146 -27.11 6.12 15.80
C ARG A 146 -28.54 6.22 15.31
N GLU A 147 -28.93 5.40 14.35
CA GLU A 147 -30.31 5.35 13.83
C GLU A 147 -31.31 4.99 14.94
N ARG A 148 -31.00 4.00 15.79
CA ARG A 148 -31.86 3.62 16.92
C ARG A 148 -31.96 4.71 17.99
N MET A 149 -30.86 5.38 18.30
CA MET A 149 -30.83 6.47 19.26
C MET A 149 -31.69 7.65 18.78
N ASN A 150 -31.63 8.01 17.50
CA ASN A 150 -32.40 9.13 16.94
C ASN A 150 -33.91 8.89 16.88
N VAL A 151 -34.39 7.65 16.94
CA VAL A 151 -35.82 7.33 16.78
C VAL A 151 -36.57 7.36 18.11
N ARG A 152 -35.90 7.25 19.26
CA ARG A 152 -36.57 7.14 20.57
C ARG A 152 -35.92 8.02 21.64
N ASP A 153 -36.21 9.31 21.60
CA ASP A 153 -35.63 10.28 22.54
C ASP A 153 -36.06 10.12 24.01
N ASN A 154 -37.14 9.37 24.29
CA ASN A 154 -37.74 9.27 25.63
C ASN A 154 -37.58 7.88 26.31
N GLU A 155 -36.84 6.94 25.73
CA GLU A 155 -36.53 5.64 26.36
C GLU A 155 -35.14 5.67 27.01
N VAL A 156 -35.03 5.19 28.26
CA VAL A 156 -33.72 4.98 28.90
C VAL A 156 -33.07 3.75 28.28
N PHE A 157 -32.11 3.97 27.38
CA PHE A 157 -31.36 2.89 26.76
C PHE A 157 -30.25 2.38 27.67
N THR A 158 -30.10 1.05 27.75
CA THR A 158 -28.85 0.46 28.23
C THR A 158 -27.93 0.12 27.04
N PRO A 159 -26.59 0.18 27.19
CA PRO A 159 -25.67 -0.15 26.10
C PRO A 159 -25.89 -1.56 25.52
N THR A 160 -26.36 -2.50 26.33
CA THR A 160 -26.71 -3.86 25.92
C THR A 160 -27.85 -3.94 24.91
N ASP A 161 -28.78 -2.98 24.92
CA ASP A 161 -29.93 -2.96 24.00
C ASP A 161 -29.53 -2.48 22.59
N LEU A 162 -28.46 -1.70 22.50
CA LEU A 162 -27.97 -1.09 21.27
C LEU A 162 -27.00 -2.00 20.51
N ILE A 163 -26.25 -2.86 21.23
CA ILE A 163 -25.21 -3.70 20.64
C ILE A 163 -25.80 -5.01 20.12
N ASN A 164 -25.58 -5.30 18.83
CA ASN A 164 -25.98 -6.57 18.21
C ASN A 164 -24.76 -7.43 17.82
N ALA A 165 -24.39 -8.39 18.67
CA ALA A 165 -23.25 -9.28 18.44
C ALA A 165 -23.33 -10.09 17.13
N LYS A 166 -24.53 -10.42 16.64
CA LYS A 166 -24.70 -11.20 15.39
C LYS A 166 -24.10 -10.49 14.17
N THR A 167 -24.11 -9.15 14.17
CA THR A 167 -23.53 -8.37 13.07
C THR A 167 -22.02 -8.58 12.95
N LEU A 168 -21.30 -8.64 14.07
CA LEU A 168 -19.86 -8.90 14.09
C LEU A 168 -19.55 -10.36 13.79
N SER A 169 -20.28 -11.30 14.40
CA SER A 169 -20.09 -12.73 14.13
C SER A 169 -20.31 -13.06 12.64
N SER A 170 -21.28 -12.41 11.99
CA SER A 170 -21.51 -12.58 10.55
C SER A 170 -20.32 -12.13 9.70
N VAL A 171 -19.64 -11.04 10.08
CA VAL A 171 -18.46 -10.55 9.35
C VAL A 171 -17.30 -11.53 9.49
N ILE A 172 -17.06 -12.05 10.70
CA ILE A 172 -16.02 -13.05 10.96
C ILE A 172 -16.30 -14.35 10.18
N ASN A 173 -17.53 -14.86 10.25
CA ASN A 173 -17.92 -16.07 9.54
C ASN A 173 -17.84 -15.90 8.03
N SER A 174 -18.21 -14.73 7.51
CA SER A 174 -18.04 -14.45 6.08
C SER A 174 -16.56 -14.42 5.70
N PHE A 175 -15.71 -13.78 6.51
CA PHE A 175 -14.27 -13.70 6.23
C PHE A 175 -13.62 -15.10 6.15
N PHE A 176 -13.86 -15.97 7.13
CA PHE A 176 -13.27 -17.31 7.12
C PHE A 176 -14.00 -18.29 6.18
N GLY A 177 -15.27 -18.05 5.87
CA GLY A 177 -16.09 -18.95 5.05
C GLY A 177 -16.01 -18.70 3.54
N THR A 178 -15.85 -17.45 3.10
CA THR A 178 -15.92 -17.10 1.65
C THR A 178 -14.61 -16.55 1.07
N ASN A 179 -13.63 -16.21 1.90
CA ASN A 179 -12.37 -15.67 1.41
C ASN A 179 -11.55 -16.77 0.71
N GLN A 180 -11.08 -16.48 -0.51
CA GLN A 180 -10.23 -17.38 -1.31
C GLN A 180 -8.91 -17.75 -0.60
N LEU A 181 -8.44 -16.90 0.32
CA LEU A 181 -7.25 -17.15 1.12
C LEU A 181 -7.51 -18.05 2.34
N SER A 182 -8.77 -18.23 2.74
CA SER A 182 -9.18 -19.15 3.80
C SER A 182 -9.41 -20.54 3.18
N GLN A 183 -8.35 -21.34 3.15
CA GLN A 183 -8.34 -22.64 2.48
C GLN A 183 -8.26 -23.78 3.50
N PHE A 184 -8.72 -24.97 3.09
CA PHE A 184 -8.47 -26.19 3.85
C PHE A 184 -6.96 -26.44 3.94
N MET A 185 -6.48 -26.72 5.15
CA MET A 185 -5.07 -26.95 5.39
C MET A 185 -4.62 -28.24 4.69
N ASP A 186 -3.55 -28.18 3.89
CA ASP A 186 -2.89 -29.38 3.39
C ASP A 186 -2.25 -30.14 4.55
N GLN A 187 -2.77 -31.34 4.82
CA GLN A 187 -2.41 -32.20 5.94
C GLN A 187 -1.82 -33.54 5.46
N THR A 188 -1.33 -33.60 4.22
CA THR A 188 -0.74 -34.83 3.67
C THR A 188 0.46 -35.30 4.50
N ASN A 189 1.31 -34.37 4.94
CA ASN A 189 2.46 -34.61 5.81
C ASN A 189 2.87 -33.31 6.53
N PRO A 190 3.75 -33.37 7.55
CA PRO A 190 4.16 -32.17 8.30
C PRO A 190 4.83 -31.09 7.46
N LEU A 191 5.56 -31.47 6.40
CA LEU A 191 6.21 -30.50 5.51
C LEU A 191 5.15 -29.73 4.70
N SER A 192 4.16 -30.41 4.14
CA SER A 192 3.03 -29.79 3.44
C SER A 192 2.31 -28.78 4.33
N GLU A 193 2.09 -29.11 5.61
CA GLU A 193 1.44 -28.20 6.56
C GLU A 193 2.27 -26.93 6.78
N VAL A 194 3.58 -27.07 7.00
CA VAL A 194 4.48 -25.94 7.23
C VAL A 194 4.61 -25.08 5.97
N THR A 195 4.80 -25.69 4.81
CA THR A 195 4.85 -25.00 3.51
C THR A 195 3.55 -24.24 3.27
N HIS A 196 2.39 -24.85 3.52
CA HIS A 196 1.10 -24.19 3.28
C HIS A 196 0.92 -22.95 4.16
N LYS A 197 1.35 -22.99 5.43
CA LYS A 197 1.30 -21.83 6.34
C LYS A 197 2.28 -20.72 5.97
N ARG A 198 3.36 -21.03 5.23
CA ARG A 198 4.39 -20.07 4.77
C ARG A 198 4.15 -19.57 3.34
N ARG A 199 3.03 -19.93 2.73
CA ARG A 199 2.66 -19.57 1.37
C ARG A 199 2.19 -18.13 1.29
N ILE A 200 2.63 -17.44 0.24
CA ILE A 200 2.21 -16.10 -0.16
C ILE A 200 1.46 -16.22 -1.48
N SER A 201 0.39 -15.44 -1.62
CA SER A 201 -0.45 -15.40 -2.82
C SER A 201 -0.57 -13.96 -3.29
N ALA A 202 -0.30 -13.74 -4.58
CA ALA A 202 -0.64 -12.50 -5.28
C ALA A 202 -2.13 -12.42 -5.65
N LEU A 203 -2.84 -13.56 -5.57
CA LEU A 203 -4.28 -13.66 -5.80
C LEU A 203 -5.07 -13.32 -4.53
N GLY A 204 -6.29 -12.83 -4.69
CA GLY A 204 -7.24 -12.59 -3.60
C GLY A 204 -7.77 -11.15 -3.57
N PRO A 205 -8.51 -10.77 -2.52
CA PRO A 205 -9.11 -9.44 -2.42
C PRO A 205 -8.03 -8.34 -2.35
N GLY A 206 -8.01 -7.46 -3.36
CA GLY A 206 -7.02 -6.39 -3.51
C GLY A 206 -5.71 -6.84 -4.17
N GLY A 207 -5.61 -8.08 -4.63
CA GLY A 207 -4.51 -8.60 -5.43
C GLY A 207 -4.84 -8.69 -6.92
N LEU A 208 -4.07 -9.49 -7.64
CA LEU A 208 -4.27 -9.75 -9.07
C LEU A 208 -5.32 -10.83 -9.30
N SER A 209 -6.02 -10.75 -10.43
CA SER A 209 -6.81 -11.87 -10.94
C SER A 209 -5.96 -12.70 -11.92
N ARG A 210 -6.26 -13.99 -12.04
CA ARG A 210 -5.50 -14.90 -12.93
C ARG A 210 -5.45 -14.42 -14.38
N GLU A 211 -6.55 -13.84 -14.87
CA GLU A 211 -6.70 -13.35 -16.24
C GLU A 211 -5.96 -12.04 -16.49
N ARG A 212 -5.76 -11.22 -15.44
CA ARG A 212 -5.05 -9.93 -15.53
C ARG A 212 -3.56 -10.06 -15.23
N ALA A 213 -3.12 -11.21 -14.72
CA ALA A 213 -1.72 -11.46 -14.43
C ALA A 213 -0.95 -11.81 -15.71
N GLY A 214 -0.23 -10.81 -16.24
CA GLY A 214 0.67 -10.96 -17.39
C GLY A 214 1.89 -11.82 -17.08
N PHE A 215 2.84 -11.86 -18.03
CA PHE A 215 4.08 -12.63 -17.89
C PHE A 215 5.05 -11.99 -16.89
N GLU A 216 5.17 -10.66 -16.89
CA GLU A 216 6.11 -9.89 -16.05
C GLU A 216 5.91 -10.19 -14.56
N VAL A 217 4.67 -10.11 -14.07
CA VAL A 217 4.35 -10.35 -12.66
C VAL A 217 4.59 -11.79 -12.18
N ARG A 218 4.76 -12.74 -13.10
CA ARG A 218 5.03 -14.16 -12.81
C ARG A 218 6.52 -14.48 -12.83
N ASP A 219 7.33 -13.59 -13.38
CA ASP A 219 8.76 -13.82 -13.54
C ASP A 219 9.50 -13.67 -12.20
N VAL A 220 10.72 -14.21 -12.16
CA VAL A 220 11.58 -14.12 -10.99
C VAL A 220 12.32 -12.80 -10.99
N HIS A 221 11.92 -11.92 -10.08
CA HIS A 221 12.60 -10.65 -9.85
C HIS A 221 13.85 -10.84 -8.97
N TYR A 222 14.90 -10.05 -9.17
CA TYR A 222 16.15 -10.17 -8.41
C TYR A 222 15.95 -9.93 -6.90
N THR A 223 15.00 -9.07 -6.52
CA THR A 223 14.65 -8.83 -5.11
C THR A 223 14.06 -10.04 -4.40
N HIS A 224 13.64 -11.09 -5.13
CA HIS A 224 13.17 -12.32 -4.51
C HIS A 224 14.28 -13.03 -3.72
N TYR A 225 15.55 -12.73 -4.02
CA TYR A 225 16.69 -13.33 -3.35
C TYR A 225 16.59 -13.25 -1.83
N GLY A 226 16.67 -14.41 -1.17
CA GLY A 226 16.57 -14.53 0.28
C GLY A 226 15.19 -14.21 0.88
N ARG A 227 14.19 -13.84 0.07
CA ARG A 227 12.85 -13.39 0.51
C ARG A 227 11.75 -14.36 0.07
N LEU A 228 11.66 -14.62 -1.23
CA LEU A 228 10.69 -15.55 -1.83
C LEU A 228 11.44 -16.69 -2.52
N CYS A 229 10.98 -17.91 -2.30
CA CYS A 229 11.54 -19.09 -2.96
C CYS A 229 11.22 -19.01 -4.46
N THR A 230 12.25 -18.98 -5.29
CA THR A 230 12.13 -18.88 -6.76
C THR A 230 11.84 -20.22 -7.43
N ILE A 231 11.97 -21.32 -6.68
CA ILE A 231 11.81 -22.69 -7.19
C ILE A 231 10.46 -23.26 -6.76
N GLU A 232 9.99 -22.93 -5.55
CA GLU A 232 8.76 -23.48 -4.99
C GLU A 232 7.55 -22.64 -5.38
N THR A 233 6.95 -22.98 -6.53
CA THR A 233 5.69 -22.46 -7.03
C THR A 233 4.86 -23.61 -7.60
N PRO A 234 3.52 -23.58 -7.50
CA PRO A 234 2.67 -24.53 -8.22
C PRO A 234 2.90 -24.42 -9.73
N GLU A 235 2.90 -25.57 -10.41
CA GLU A 235 2.90 -25.61 -11.87
C GLU A 235 1.52 -25.22 -12.45
N GLY A 236 1.50 -24.89 -13.74
CA GLY A 236 0.27 -24.56 -14.46
C GLY A 236 -0.19 -23.11 -14.27
N PRO A 237 -1.50 -22.83 -14.15
CA PRO A 237 -2.02 -21.47 -14.28
C PRO A 237 -1.63 -20.53 -13.13
N ASN A 238 -1.21 -21.07 -11.99
CA ASN A 238 -0.83 -20.29 -10.80
C ASN A 238 0.69 -20.06 -10.68
N ILE A 239 1.49 -20.46 -11.68
CA ILE A 239 2.94 -20.27 -11.68
C ILE A 239 3.29 -18.78 -11.48
N GLY A 240 4.19 -18.50 -10.53
CA GLY A 240 4.64 -17.15 -10.17
C GLY A 240 3.64 -16.31 -9.38
N LEU A 241 2.39 -16.77 -9.23
CA LEU A 241 1.35 -16.07 -8.46
C LEU A 241 1.23 -16.58 -7.03
N ILE A 242 1.77 -17.76 -6.78
CA ILE A 242 1.86 -18.39 -5.46
C ILE A 242 3.31 -18.75 -5.23
N SER A 243 3.87 -18.28 -4.12
CA SER A 243 5.26 -18.51 -3.76
C SER A 243 5.39 -18.84 -2.28
N SER A 244 6.50 -19.48 -1.90
CA SER A 244 6.82 -19.74 -0.50
C SER A 244 7.81 -18.72 0.05
N LEU A 245 7.70 -18.37 1.33
CA LEU A 245 8.74 -17.61 2.03
C LEU A 245 10.05 -18.39 2.14
N CYS A 246 11.18 -17.74 1.84
CA CYS A 246 12.51 -18.30 2.09
C CYS A 246 12.72 -18.63 3.57
N VAL A 247 13.69 -19.51 3.86
CA VAL A 247 13.95 -20.07 5.20
C VAL A 247 14.08 -18.99 6.28
N TYR A 248 14.94 -18.00 6.04
CA TYR A 248 15.25 -16.94 7.00
C TYR A 248 14.47 -15.64 6.80
N ALA A 249 13.60 -15.58 5.79
CA ALA A 249 12.81 -14.40 5.50
C ALA A 249 11.86 -14.07 6.65
N LYS A 250 11.73 -12.78 6.97
CA LYS A 250 10.79 -12.25 7.96
C LYS A 250 9.94 -11.16 7.34
N ILE A 251 8.73 -10.99 7.87
CA ILE A 251 7.86 -9.88 7.49
C ILE A 251 7.97 -8.83 8.59
N ASN A 252 8.29 -7.60 8.21
CA ASN A 252 8.38 -6.49 9.15
C ASN A 252 7.00 -5.94 9.54
N LYS A 253 6.97 -4.95 10.44
CA LYS A 253 5.71 -4.37 10.93
C LYS A 253 4.89 -3.68 9.84
N LEU A 254 5.54 -3.21 8.77
CA LEU A 254 4.90 -2.56 7.62
C LEU A 254 4.47 -3.56 6.52
N GLY A 255 4.77 -4.85 6.69
CA GLY A 255 4.42 -5.90 5.74
C GLY A 255 5.45 -6.13 4.63
N PHE A 256 6.64 -5.54 4.69
CA PHE A 256 7.72 -5.83 3.74
C PHE A 256 8.51 -7.06 4.16
N ILE A 257 9.02 -7.80 3.17
CA ILE A 257 9.83 -8.99 3.40
C ILE A 257 11.30 -8.59 3.54
N GLU A 258 11.90 -9.01 4.63
CA GLU A 258 13.30 -8.76 4.98
C GLU A 258 14.07 -10.06 5.02
N THR A 259 15.36 -9.98 4.71
CA THR A 259 16.27 -11.12 4.78
C THR A 259 17.51 -10.76 5.61
N PRO A 260 18.07 -11.69 6.41
CA PRO A 260 19.18 -11.39 7.28
C PRO A 260 20.54 -11.39 6.56
N TYR A 261 21.37 -10.42 6.88
CA TYR A 261 22.75 -10.29 6.44
C TYR A 261 23.71 -10.13 7.62
N LYS A 262 24.98 -10.48 7.40
CA LYS A 262 26.07 -10.20 8.35
C LYS A 262 26.79 -8.92 7.93
N VAL A 263 27.11 -8.08 8.90
CA VAL A 263 27.82 -6.83 8.66
C VAL A 263 29.31 -7.13 8.46
N VAL A 264 29.91 -6.47 7.47
CA VAL A 264 31.36 -6.51 7.22
C VAL A 264 31.95 -5.17 7.65
N ARG A 265 32.96 -5.19 8.53
CA ARG A 265 33.69 -3.99 8.96
C ARG A 265 35.17 -4.18 8.68
N ASN A 266 35.78 -3.22 7.98
CA ASN A 266 37.21 -3.24 7.64
C ASN A 266 37.66 -4.56 6.95
N GLY A 267 36.80 -5.11 6.08
CA GLY A 267 37.09 -6.36 5.36
C GLY A 267 36.92 -7.65 6.18
N GLN A 268 36.46 -7.57 7.43
CA GLN A 268 36.18 -8.74 8.26
C GLN A 268 34.68 -8.88 8.53
N VAL A 269 34.17 -10.10 8.42
CA VAL A 269 32.77 -10.42 8.74
C VAL A 269 32.60 -10.43 10.27
N ALA A 270 31.65 -9.64 10.78
CA ALA A 270 31.30 -9.63 12.20
C ALA A 270 30.48 -10.88 12.55
N LEU A 271 31.15 -12.01 12.78
CA LEU A 271 30.50 -13.29 13.10
C LEU A 271 29.78 -13.26 14.46
N ASP A 272 30.33 -12.52 15.42
CA ASP A 272 29.83 -12.44 16.81
C ASP A 272 28.56 -11.59 16.95
N GLU A 273 28.24 -10.75 15.96
CA GLU A 273 27.07 -9.87 16.01
C GLU A 273 25.81 -10.54 15.44
N PRO A 274 24.60 -10.23 15.95
CA PRO A 274 23.37 -10.73 15.36
C PRO A 274 23.22 -10.22 13.91
N PRO A 275 22.57 -11.01 13.03
CA PRO A 275 22.35 -10.58 11.66
C PRO A 275 21.40 -9.38 11.60
N VAL A 276 21.66 -8.49 10.65
CA VAL A 276 20.82 -7.32 10.35
C VAL A 276 19.84 -7.71 9.26
N TYR A 277 18.55 -7.50 9.51
CA TYR A 277 17.49 -7.72 8.53
C TYR A 277 17.39 -6.51 7.62
N LEU A 278 17.43 -6.74 6.31
CA LEU A 278 17.31 -5.69 5.30
C LEU A 278 16.09 -5.95 4.42
N SER A 279 15.28 -4.91 4.22
CA SER A 279 14.25 -4.87 3.20
C SER A 279 14.85 -4.81 1.79
N ALA A 280 14.04 -5.04 0.76
CA ALA A 280 14.53 -5.00 -0.63
C ALA A 280 15.15 -3.64 -1.00
N GLU A 281 14.55 -2.56 -0.52
CA GLU A 281 15.03 -1.19 -0.76
C GLU A 281 16.35 -0.89 -0.02
N GLU A 282 16.52 -1.37 1.21
CA GLU A 282 17.77 -1.16 1.98
C GLU A 282 18.94 -2.02 1.50
N GLU A 283 18.65 -3.03 0.68
CA GLU A 283 19.64 -3.89 0.04
C GLU A 283 20.22 -3.26 -1.22
N GLU A 284 19.45 -2.48 -1.98
CA GLU A 284 19.88 -1.85 -3.24
C GLU A 284 21.10 -0.94 -3.06
N ASP A 285 21.16 -0.20 -1.95
CA ASP A 285 22.27 0.72 -1.65
C ASP A 285 23.56 0.01 -1.18
N LYS A 286 23.59 -1.33 -1.14
CA LYS A 286 24.66 -2.10 -0.51
C LYS A 286 25.28 -3.12 -1.46
N ILE A 287 26.58 -3.34 -1.28
CA ILE A 287 27.32 -4.41 -1.96
C ILE A 287 27.25 -5.65 -1.08
N ILE A 288 26.58 -6.69 -1.56
CA ILE A 288 26.37 -7.94 -0.83
C ILE A 288 27.30 -9.04 -1.38
N ALA A 289 28.13 -9.59 -0.51
CA ALA A 289 28.97 -10.75 -0.84
C ALA A 289 28.16 -12.06 -0.75
N GLN A 290 28.58 -13.08 -1.50
CA GLN A 290 27.96 -14.40 -1.43
C GLN A 290 28.35 -15.11 -0.11
N ALA A 291 27.48 -16.00 0.37
CA ALA A 291 27.70 -16.73 1.62
C ALA A 291 28.96 -17.64 1.63
N ASN A 292 29.47 -18.00 0.46
CA ASN A 292 30.66 -18.83 0.27
C ASN A 292 31.94 -18.01 0.02
N THR A 293 31.85 -16.68 0.00
CA THR A 293 33.03 -15.83 -0.17
C THR A 293 33.80 -15.80 1.15
N PRO A 294 35.09 -16.21 1.16
CA PRO A 294 35.90 -16.28 2.36
C PRO A 294 36.21 -14.91 2.98
#